data_AF-A0A316BT75-F1
#
_entry.id   AF-A0A316BT75-F1
#
_cell.length_a   1.000
_cell.length_b   1.000
_cell.length_c   1.000
_cell.angle_alpha   90.00
_cell.angle_beta   90.00
_cell.angle_gamma   90.00
#
_symmetry.space_group_name_H-M   'P 1'
#
loop_
_entity.id
_entity.type
_entity.pdbx_description
1 polymer ?
#
loop_
_entity_poly.entity_id
_entity_poly.type
_entity_poly.pdbx_seq_one_letter_code
_entity_poly.pdbx_strand_id
1 'polypeptide(L)' 'MRAYLALGAAVAVIAALTVSHWQAYRAGAASERTAALTRSIDLIRDRSKTNAEINRMDDAALCRELGGQWVQPDTCE' A
#
# COMPACT_ATOMS: atom_id res chain seq x y z
N MET A 1 21.22 35.22 37.29
CA MET A 1 21.33 35.33 35.82
C MET A 1 21.60 34.00 35.11
N ARG A 2 22.66 33.24 35.44
CA ARG A 2 22.95 31.94 34.78
C ARG A 2 21.82 30.90 34.86
N ALA A 3 21.13 30.81 36.00
CA ALA A 3 20.02 29.87 36.18
C ALA A 3 18.83 30.16 35.23
N TYR A 4 18.48 31.42 35.03
CA TYR A 4 17.41 31.82 34.10
C TYR A 4 17.79 31.56 32.64
N LEU A 5 19.06 31.79 32.27
CA LEU A 5 19.57 31.46 30.93
C LEU A 5 19.55 29.96 30.67
N ALA A 6 19.97 29.15 31.64
CA ALA A 6 19.92 27.69 31.53
C ALA A 6 18.49 27.16 31.39
N LEU A 7 17.56 27.73 32.18
CA LEU A 7 16.15 27.36 32.12
C LEU A 7 15.50 27.76 30.79
N GLY A 8 15.80 28.96 30.29
CA GLY A 8 15.34 29.42 28.98
C GLY A 8 15.88 28.54 27.84
N ALA A 9 17.16 28.17 27.89
CA ALA A 9 17.75 27.27 26.90
C ALA A 9 17.10 25.88 26.92
N ALA A 10 16.86 25.32 28.11
CA ALA A 10 16.20 24.02 28.24
C ALA A 10 14.79 24.04 27.64
N VAL A 11 14.00 25.08 27.93
CA VAL A 11 12.65 25.24 27.36
C VAL A 11 12.70 25.38 25.85
N ALA A 12 13.64 26.16 25.31
CA ALA A 12 13.80 26.33 23.87
C ALA A 12 14.13 25.01 23.16
N VAL A 13 15.02 24.19 23.75
CA VAL A 13 15.37 22.88 23.20
C VAL A 13 14.17 21.93 23.22
N ILE A 14 13.43 21.87 24.34
CA ILE A 14 12.24 21.02 24.45
C ILE A 14 11.18 21.42 23.41
N ALA A 15 10.95 22.73 23.25
CA ALA A 15 10.02 23.25 22.27
C ALA A 15 10.44 22.88 20.84
N ALA A 16 11.72 23.06 20.49
CA ALA A 16 12.25 22.70 19.18
C ALA A 16 12.09 21.20 18.89
N LEU A 17 12.43 20.34 19.86
CA LEU A 17 12.27 18.89 19.73
C LEU A 17 10.81 18.50 19.54
N THR A 18 9.90 19.08 20.32
CA THR A 18 8.46 18.78 20.23
C THR A 18 7.88 19.16 18.87
N VAL A 19 8.21 20.36 18.38
CA VAL A 19 7.77 20.83 17.06
C VAL A 19 8.34 19.95 15.95
N SER A 20 9.64 19.63 16.01
CA SER A 20 10.28 18.78 15.00
C SER A 20 9.67 17.38 14.96
N HIS A 21 9.42 16.78 16.13
CA HIS A 21 8.83 15.46 16.24
C HIS A 21 7.41 15.43 15.69
N TRP A 22 6.61 16.46 15.99
CA TRP A 22 5.25 16.56 15.47
C TRP A 22 5.20 16.68 13.95
N GLN A 23 6.10 17.48 13.36
CA GLN A 23 6.20 17.59 11.90
C GLN A 23 6.63 16.27 11.25
N ALA A 24 7.65 15.61 11.80
CA ALA A 24 8.13 14.33 11.30
C ALA A 24 7.05 13.24 11.39
N TYR A 25 6.33 13.18 12.51
CA TYR A 25 5.24 12.22 12.70
C TYR A 25 4.12 12.42 11.69
N ARG A 26 3.71 13.67 11.45
CA ARG A 26 2.68 13.98 10.44
C ARG A 26 3.11 13.62 9.03
N ALA A 27 4.37 13.89 8.68
CA ALA A 27 4.92 13.51 7.38
C ALA A 27 4.92 11.99 7.20
N GLY A 28 5.38 11.23 8.21
CA GLY A 28 5.36 9.77 8.20
C GLY A 28 3.95 9.18 8.13
N ALA A 29 3.01 9.71 8.90
CA ALA A 29 1.61 9.26 8.86
C ALA A 29 0.96 9.50 7.48
N ALA A 30 1.31 10.59 6.80
CA ALA A 30 0.84 10.85 5.44
C ALA A 30 1.49 9.87 4.44
N SER A 31 2.80 9.64 4.54
CA SER A 31 3.50 8.71 3.63
C SER A 31 3.00 7.29 3.75
N GLU A 32 2.75 6.80 4.97
CA GLU A 32 2.21 5.45 5.19
C GLU A 32 0.82 5.28 4.60
N ARG A 33 -0.06 6.27 4.75
CA ARG A 33 -1.40 6.23 4.14
C ARG A 33 -1.32 6.20 2.61
N THR A 34 -0.43 6.99 2.03
CA THR A 34 -0.19 6.97 0.58
C THR A 34 0.40 5.63 0.13
N ALA A 35 1.38 5.09 0.84
CA ALA A 35 1.99 3.80 0.51
C ALA A 35 0.98 2.65 0.56
N ALA A 36 0.12 2.62 1.58
CA ALA A 36 -0.95 1.64 1.71
C ALA A 36 -1.98 1.75 0.55
N LEU A 37 -2.35 2.98 0.18
CA LEU A 37 -3.24 3.23 -0.96
C LEU A 37 -2.61 2.78 -2.28
N THR A 38 -1.37 3.18 -2.56
CA THR A 38 -0.64 2.80 -3.77
C THR A 38 -0.54 1.28 -3.90
N ARG A 39 -0.17 0.60 -2.82
CA ARG A 39 -0.10 -0.88 -2.80
C ARG A 39 -1.43 -1.54 -3.16
N SER A 40 -2.53 -0.97 -2.67
CA SER A 40 -3.87 -1.48 -2.96
C SER A 40 -4.26 -1.26 -4.43
N ILE A 41 -3.90 -0.10 -4.99
CA ILE A 41 -4.11 0.21 -6.42
C ILE A 41 -3.28 -0.72 -7.31
N ASP A 42 -2.03 -1.00 -6.96
CA ASP A 42 -1.17 -1.89 -7.72
C ASP A 42 -1.75 -3.31 -7.77
N LEU A 43 -2.22 -3.83 -6.64
CA LEU A 43 -2.91 -5.13 -6.60
C LEU A 43 -4.18 -5.17 -7.47
N ILE A 44 -4.96 -4.08 -7.47
CA ILE A 44 -6.15 -3.98 -8.34
C ILE A 44 -5.74 -3.97 -9.82
N ARG A 45 -4.67 -3.23 -10.17
CA ARG A 45 -4.17 -3.15 -11.53
C ARG A 45 -3.67 -4.50 -12.03
N ASP A 46 -2.93 -5.22 -11.21
CA ASP A 46 -2.43 -6.55 -11.54
C ASP A 46 -3.60 -7.52 -11.74
N ARG A 47 -4.59 -7.53 -10.85
CA ARG A 47 -5.80 -8.34 -11.01
C ARG A 47 -6.60 -7.96 -12.25
N SER A 48 -6.70 -6.67 -12.58
CA SER A 48 -7.39 -6.21 -13.77
C SER A 48 -6.71 -6.72 -15.05
N LYS A 49 -5.37 -6.72 -15.07
CA LYS A 49 -4.59 -7.28 -16.19
C LYS A 49 -4.82 -8.79 -16.32
N THR A 50 -4.70 -9.53 -15.22
CA THR A 50 -4.95 -10.99 -15.21
C THR A 50 -6.39 -11.32 -15.61
N ASN A 51 -7.38 -10.59 -15.09
CA ASN A 51 -8.79 -10.80 -15.48
C ASN A 51 -9.03 -10.47 -16.96
N ALA A 52 -8.38 -9.44 -17.49
CA ALA A 52 -8.49 -9.12 -18.92
C ALA A 52 -7.85 -10.21 -19.80
N GLU A 53 -6.86 -10.94 -19.29
CA GLU A 53 -6.24 -12.08 -19.96
C GLU A 53 -7.14 -13.33 -19.88
N ILE A 54 -7.67 -13.63 -18.69
CA ILE A 54 -8.65 -14.71 -18.47
C ILE A 54 -9.92 -14.50 -19.30
N ASN A 55 -10.50 -13.29 -19.31
CA ASN A 55 -11.70 -12.98 -20.10
C ASN A 55 -11.49 -13.07 -21.61
N ARG A 56 -10.24 -13.13 -22.08
CA ARG A 56 -9.91 -13.36 -23.49
C ARG A 56 -9.75 -14.84 -23.83
N MET A 57 -9.62 -15.71 -22.84
CA MET A 57 -9.60 -17.17 -23.05
C MET A 57 -11.02 -17.67 -23.30
N ASP A 58 -11.16 -18.63 -24.22
CA ASP A 58 -12.38 -19.43 -24.31
C ASP A 58 -12.48 -20.39 -23.11
N ASP A 59 -13.69 -20.83 -22.78
CA ASP A 59 -13.96 -21.66 -21.59
C ASP A 59 -13.12 -22.96 -21.60
N ALA A 60 -12.84 -23.51 -22.79
CA ALA A 60 -12.05 -24.71 -22.94
C ALA A 60 -10.55 -24.46 -22.66
N ALA A 61 -10.03 -23.31 -23.09
CA ALA A 61 -8.67 -22.87 -22.85
C ALA A 61 -8.46 -22.54 -21.37
N LEU A 62 -9.43 -21.85 -20.76
CA LEU A 62 -9.40 -21.57 -19.33
C LEU A 62 -9.42 -22.86 -18.50
N CYS A 63 -10.27 -23.83 -18.86
CA CYS A 63 -10.33 -25.13 -18.20
C CYS A 63 -8.97 -25.85 -18.21
N ARG A 64 -8.30 -25.89 -19.36
CA ARG A 64 -6.98 -26.52 -19.50
C ARG A 64 -5.90 -25.77 -18.73
N GLU A 65 -5.91 -24.45 -18.74
CA GLU A 65 -4.94 -23.62 -18.01
C GLU A 65 -5.03 -23.82 -16.49
N LEU A 66 -6.26 -24.06 -16.00
CA LEU A 66 -6.52 -24.38 -14.59
C LEU A 66 -6.22 -25.85 -14.23
N GLY A 67 -5.79 -26.67 -15.19
CA GLY A 67 -5.45 -28.09 -15.00
C GLY A 67 -6.64 -29.05 -15.08
N GLY A 68 -7.81 -28.59 -15.51
CA GLY A 68 -8.98 -29.41 -15.75
C GLY A 68 -8.98 -30.07 -17.13
N GLN A 69 -9.87 -31.05 -17.29
CA GLN A 69 -10.12 -31.72 -18.55
C GLN A 69 -11.42 -31.19 -19.18
N TRP A 70 -11.32 -30.66 -20.41
CA TRP A 70 -12.50 -30.22 -21.15
C TRP A 70 -13.25 -31.41 -21.76
N VAL A 71 -14.51 -31.60 -21.36
CA VAL A 71 -15.44 -32.63 -21.82
C VAL A 71 -16.53 -31.97 -22.65
N GLN A 72 -16.71 -32.43 -23.88
CA GLN A 72 -17.75 -31.90 -24.78
C GLN A 72 -19.17 -32.15 -24.22
N PRO A 73 -20.13 -31.23 -24.44
CA PRO A 73 -19.99 -30.03 -25.26
C PRO A 73 -19.31 -28.85 -24.55
N ASP A 74 -19.36 -28.78 -23.22
CA ASP A 74 -19.13 -27.55 -22.45
C ASP A 74 -18.90 -27.77 -20.94
N THR A 75 -18.33 -28.91 -20.55
CA THR A 75 -18.03 -29.24 -19.14
C THR A 75 -16.52 -29.28 -18.86
N CYS A 76 -16.10 -28.73 -17.72
CA CYS A 76 -14.73 -28.85 -17.22
C CYS A 76 -14.71 -29.75 -15.98
N GLU A 77 -13.91 -30.83 -16.01
CA GLU A 77 -13.74 -31.79 -14.91
C GLU A 77 -12.35 -31.76 -14.28
#